data_AF-A0A3M7ILG9-F1
#
_entry.id   AF-A0A3M7ILG9-F1
#
_cell.length_a   1.000
_cell.length_b   1.000
_cell.length_c   1.000
_cell.angle_alpha   90.00
_cell.angle_beta   90.00
_cell.angle_gamma   90.00
#
_symmetry.space_group_name_H-M   'P 1'
#
loop_
_entity.id
_entity.type
_entity.pdbx_description
1 polymer ?
#
loop_
_entity_poly.entity_id
_entity_poly.type
_entity_poly.pdbx_seq_one_letter_code
_entity_poly.pdbx_strand_id
1 'polypeptide(L)'
;MTNPTSEEQRIAVCKTSLNQINLMLRGSPESWRNYIPLGRSIIAHIDATTLMQQPERTTEQAWMIAGLQRLAFADQDNSSVNDIATWCTSKWQAIYQREPTNVAAMRGIGQSWLSRAAPSLARINQSYSNISTNSRTAPPIASSEDENLTVAQLTDAERRVGLADYVEARGYLQAASEYWERAVAAAPAQRVLSGDLLVTAAEAYLSLGKVSSPRINERYFRRALQLLGAAAAIRGFTLSPDLQSYVSSV
;
A
#
# COMPACT_ATOMS: atom_id res chain seq x y z
N MET A 1 36.82 2.74 11.98
CA MET A 1 37.06 3.10 10.56
C MET A 1 36.79 1.86 9.72
N THR A 2 35.62 1.76 9.10
CA THR A 2 35.33 0.72 8.11
C THR A 2 36.13 1.01 6.84
N ASN A 3 36.79 -0.01 6.29
CA ASN A 3 37.54 0.14 5.04
C ASN A 3 36.51 0.34 3.90
N PRO A 4 36.49 1.48 3.19
CA PRO A 4 35.43 1.82 2.23
C PRO A 4 35.28 0.77 1.12
N THR A 5 36.39 0.11 0.75
CA THR A 5 36.40 -0.99 -0.22
C THR A 5 35.64 -2.24 0.28
N SER A 6 35.69 -2.51 1.58
CA SER A 6 34.98 -3.62 2.23
C SER A 6 33.49 -3.31 2.38
N GLU A 7 33.14 -2.04 2.58
CA GLU A 7 31.76 -1.57 2.68
C GLU A 7 31.03 -1.68 1.33
N GLU A 8 31.64 -1.20 0.25
CA GLU A 8 31.04 -1.34 -1.10
C GLU A 8 30.87 -2.79 -1.53
N GLN A 9 31.82 -3.67 -1.17
CA GLN A 9 31.68 -5.11 -1.41
C GLN A 9 30.46 -5.68 -0.66
N ARG A 10 30.26 -5.30 0.61
CA ARG A 10 29.08 -5.72 1.39
C ARG A 10 27.78 -5.22 0.76
N ILE A 11 27.74 -3.96 0.31
CA ILE A 11 26.58 -3.38 -0.36
C ILE A 11 26.28 -4.13 -1.67
N ALA A 12 27.31 -4.42 -2.48
CA ALA A 12 27.16 -5.17 -3.73
C ALA A 12 26.62 -6.59 -3.51
N VAL A 13 27.09 -7.28 -2.46
CA VAL A 13 26.54 -8.59 -2.06
C VAL A 13 25.07 -8.44 -1.67
N CYS A 14 24.71 -7.45 -0.84
CA CYS A 14 23.32 -7.20 -0.46
C CYS A 14 22.40 -6.95 -1.66
N LYS A 15 22.85 -6.16 -2.64
CA LYS A 15 22.11 -5.93 -3.90
C LYS A 15 21.88 -7.22 -4.67
N THR A 16 22.92 -8.05 -4.78
CA THR A 16 22.85 -9.33 -5.48
C THR A 16 21.86 -10.27 -4.81
N SER A 17 21.93 -10.38 -3.48
CA SER A 17 20.97 -11.15 -2.67
C SER A 17 19.55 -10.62 -2.80
N LEU A 18 19.37 -9.29 -2.83
CA LEU A 18 18.05 -8.69 -3.00
C LEU A 18 17.47 -8.95 -4.41
N ASN A 19 18.32 -9.00 -5.44
CA ASN A 19 17.90 -9.42 -6.77
C ASN A 19 17.39 -10.86 -6.78
N GLN A 20 18.03 -11.77 -6.02
CA GLN A 20 17.53 -13.15 -5.89
C GLN A 20 16.14 -13.18 -5.25
N ILE A 21 15.90 -12.40 -4.19
CA ILE A 21 14.57 -12.25 -3.58
C ILE A 21 13.57 -11.73 -4.62
N ASN A 22 13.91 -10.69 -5.37
CA ASN A 22 13.02 -10.10 -6.37
C ASN A 22 12.70 -11.04 -7.53
N LEU A 23 13.66 -11.86 -7.97
CA LEU A 23 13.45 -12.88 -8.99
C LEU A 23 12.52 -13.97 -8.48
N MET A 24 12.74 -14.44 -7.24
CA MET A 24 11.85 -15.41 -6.61
C MET A 24 10.42 -14.89 -6.47
N LEU A 25 10.24 -13.65 -5.99
CA LEU A 25 8.89 -13.06 -5.82
C LEU A 25 8.11 -12.96 -7.14
N ARG A 26 8.80 -12.97 -8.29
CA ARG A 26 8.18 -12.95 -9.63
C ARG A 26 7.95 -14.33 -10.21
N GLY A 27 8.86 -15.28 -9.97
CA GLY A 27 8.82 -16.61 -10.60
C GLY A 27 8.19 -17.71 -9.76
N SER A 28 8.34 -17.65 -8.44
CA SER A 28 7.92 -18.69 -7.49
C SER A 28 7.49 -18.05 -6.16
N PRO A 29 6.46 -17.20 -6.16
CA PRO A 29 6.05 -16.43 -4.99
C PRO A 29 5.70 -17.32 -3.79
N GLU A 30 5.23 -18.54 -3.99
CA GLU A 30 4.93 -19.52 -2.93
C GLU A 30 6.15 -19.90 -2.07
N SER A 31 7.36 -19.73 -2.60
CA SER A 31 8.63 -20.05 -1.93
C SER A 31 9.17 -18.92 -1.05
N TRP A 32 8.43 -17.81 -0.89
CA TRP A 32 8.91 -16.60 -0.22
C TRP A 32 9.43 -16.85 1.21
N ARG A 33 8.85 -17.82 1.92
CA ARG A 33 9.24 -18.19 3.30
C ARG A 33 10.71 -18.58 3.40
N ASN A 34 11.25 -19.23 2.38
CA ASN A 34 12.65 -19.66 2.33
C ASN A 34 13.64 -18.49 2.26
N TYR A 35 13.17 -17.29 1.91
CA TYR A 35 13.98 -16.10 1.70
C TYR A 35 13.94 -15.11 2.87
N ILE A 36 13.14 -15.37 3.92
CA ILE A 36 13.13 -14.55 5.13
C ILE A 36 14.53 -14.46 5.78
N PRO A 37 15.29 -15.58 5.96
CA PRO A 37 16.64 -15.49 6.53
C PRO A 37 17.58 -14.64 5.68
N LEU A 38 17.45 -14.70 4.35
CA LEU A 38 18.24 -13.87 3.44
C LEU A 38 17.88 -12.38 3.58
N GLY A 39 16.59 -12.05 3.68
CA GLY A 39 16.13 -10.68 3.96
C GLY A 39 16.70 -10.12 5.26
N ARG A 40 16.70 -10.91 6.34
CA ARG A 40 17.30 -10.53 7.64
C ARG A 40 18.81 -10.35 7.57
N SER A 41 19.51 -11.22 6.83
CA SER A 41 20.95 -11.08 6.60
C SER A 41 21.27 -9.79 5.85
N ILE A 42 20.48 -9.44 4.82
CA ILE A 42 20.62 -8.17 4.09
C ILE A 42 20.44 -6.99 5.06
N ILE A 43 19.40 -6.98 5.90
CA ILE A 43 19.17 -5.92 6.90
C ILE A 43 20.40 -5.76 7.82
N ALA A 44 20.87 -6.86 8.41
CA ALA A 44 22.01 -6.83 9.32
C ALA A 44 23.29 -6.29 8.64
N HIS A 45 23.51 -6.66 7.37
CA HIS A 45 24.65 -6.16 6.61
C HIS A 45 24.50 -4.68 6.26
N ILE A 46 23.31 -4.22 5.84
CA ILE A 46 23.05 -2.81 5.54
C ILE A 46 23.23 -1.95 6.80
N ASP A 47 22.69 -2.37 7.94
CA ASP A 47 22.80 -1.61 9.19
C ASP A 47 24.25 -1.54 9.71
N ALA A 48 25.12 -2.46 9.28
CA ALA A 48 26.56 -2.40 9.53
C ALA A 48 27.33 -1.48 8.56
N THR A 49 26.63 -0.81 7.62
CA THR A 49 27.20 0.17 6.69
C THR A 49 26.68 1.58 6.94
N THR A 50 27.33 2.57 6.34
CA THR A 50 26.89 3.98 6.35
C THR A 50 25.90 4.29 5.22
N LEU A 51 25.54 3.31 4.38
CA LEU A 51 24.68 3.49 3.20
C LEU A 51 23.39 4.25 3.52
N MET A 52 22.70 3.92 4.62
CA MET A 52 21.42 4.55 4.98
C MET A 52 21.56 6.00 5.49
N GLN A 53 22.78 6.44 5.78
CA GLN A 53 23.09 7.78 6.25
C GLN A 53 23.52 8.71 5.12
N GLN A 54 23.87 8.17 3.94
CA GLN A 54 24.41 8.88 2.77
C GLN A 54 23.30 9.53 1.92
N PRO A 55 23.04 10.85 2.01
CA PRO A 55 21.94 11.50 1.28
C PRO A 55 22.07 11.41 -0.25
N GLU A 56 23.29 11.32 -0.76
CA GLU A 56 23.59 11.22 -2.19
C GLU A 56 23.18 9.89 -2.82
N ARG A 57 22.84 8.88 -2.00
CA ARG A 57 22.44 7.53 -2.44
C ARG A 57 20.96 7.22 -2.21
N THR A 58 20.10 8.24 -2.10
CA THR A 58 18.67 8.03 -1.81
C THR A 58 18.00 7.06 -2.80
N THR A 59 18.32 7.11 -4.10
CA THR A 59 17.78 6.16 -5.08
C THR A 59 18.13 4.71 -4.77
N GLU A 60 19.36 4.47 -4.33
CA GLU A 60 19.83 3.13 -3.97
C GLU A 60 19.23 2.65 -2.66
N GLN A 61 19.16 3.52 -1.65
CA GLN A 61 18.47 3.25 -0.39
C GLN A 61 17.02 2.86 -0.66
N ALA A 62 16.30 3.67 -1.44
CA ALA A 62 14.91 3.45 -1.80
C ALA A 62 14.71 2.11 -2.51
N TRP A 63 15.59 1.76 -3.46
CA TRP A 63 15.54 0.47 -4.15
C TRP A 63 15.71 -0.71 -3.20
N MET A 64 16.65 -0.62 -2.24
CA MET A 64 16.89 -1.69 -1.26
C MET A 64 15.70 -1.86 -0.31
N ILE A 65 15.20 -0.75 0.23
CA ILE A 65 14.06 -0.77 1.15
C ILE A 65 12.82 -1.31 0.44
N ALA A 66 12.53 -0.86 -0.79
CA ALA A 66 11.39 -1.33 -1.57
C ALA A 66 11.45 -2.85 -1.84
N GLY A 67 12.64 -3.39 -2.14
CA GLY A 67 12.80 -4.82 -2.37
C GLY A 67 12.51 -5.65 -1.11
N LEU A 68 13.06 -5.24 0.05
CA LEU A 68 12.81 -5.91 1.33
C LEU A 68 11.36 -5.77 1.77
N GLN A 69 10.75 -4.61 1.51
CA GLN A 69 9.36 -4.34 1.83
C GLN A 69 8.41 -5.26 1.03
N ARG A 70 8.71 -5.57 -0.24
CA ARG A 70 7.93 -6.56 -1.02
C ARG A 70 7.96 -7.94 -0.37
N LEU A 71 9.13 -8.38 0.12
CA LEU A 71 9.23 -9.64 0.87
C LEU A 71 8.41 -9.58 2.16
N ALA A 72 8.45 -8.46 2.88
CA ALA A 72 7.68 -8.27 4.10
C ALA A 72 6.15 -8.29 3.88
N PHE A 73 5.67 -8.06 2.66
CA PHE A 73 4.26 -8.10 2.33
C PHE A 73 3.80 -9.41 1.67
N ALA A 74 4.71 -10.37 1.49
CA ALA A 74 4.34 -11.72 1.05
C ALA A 74 3.58 -12.51 2.13
N ASP A 75 3.56 -12.01 3.38
CA ASP A 75 2.93 -12.62 4.55
C ASP A 75 2.10 -11.60 5.31
N GLN A 76 0.95 -11.21 4.74
CA GLN A 76 0.06 -10.25 5.40
C GLN A 76 -0.64 -10.84 6.64
N ASP A 77 -0.67 -12.17 6.76
CA ASP A 77 -1.45 -12.88 7.77
C ASP A 77 -0.63 -13.39 8.96
N ASN A 78 0.70 -13.57 8.82
CA ASN A 78 1.54 -13.99 9.94
C ASN A 78 2.55 -12.92 10.36
N SER A 79 2.87 -12.91 11.65
CA SER A 79 3.84 -11.99 12.25
C SER A 79 5.30 -12.30 11.87
N SER A 80 5.55 -13.28 11.01
CA SER A 80 6.89 -13.85 10.75
C SER A 80 7.85 -12.89 10.07
N VAL A 81 7.33 -11.83 9.44
CA VAL A 81 8.09 -10.79 8.71
C VAL A 81 7.90 -9.38 9.28
N ASN A 82 7.30 -9.27 10.47
CA ASN A 82 7.01 -7.96 11.09
C ASN A 82 8.29 -7.16 11.41
N ASP A 83 9.39 -7.84 11.71
CA ASP A 83 10.70 -7.23 11.90
C ASP A 83 11.19 -6.54 10.62
N ILE A 84 11.07 -7.21 9.46
CA ILE A 84 11.42 -6.65 8.15
C ILE A 84 10.51 -5.47 7.80
N ALA A 85 9.20 -5.59 8.03
CA ALA A 85 8.23 -4.53 7.78
C ALA A 85 8.51 -3.27 8.65
N THR A 86 8.83 -3.48 9.92
CA THR A 86 9.17 -2.42 10.87
C THR A 86 10.46 -1.71 10.46
N TRP A 87 11.49 -2.48 10.09
CA TRP A 87 12.74 -1.92 9.57
C TRP A 87 12.50 -1.06 8.33
N CYS A 88 11.74 -1.58 7.34
CA CYS A 88 11.46 -0.85 6.11
C CYS A 88 10.72 0.46 6.38
N THR A 89 9.71 0.43 7.27
CA THR A 89 8.94 1.62 7.65
C THR A 89 9.82 2.67 8.32
N SER A 90 10.73 2.26 9.21
CA SER A 90 11.69 3.17 9.85
C SER A 90 12.63 3.82 8.83
N LYS A 91 13.18 3.05 7.88
CA LYS A 91 14.08 3.60 6.86
C LYS A 91 13.34 4.53 5.89
N TRP A 92 12.10 4.22 5.52
CA TRP A 92 11.28 5.13 4.72
C TRP A 92 10.98 6.45 5.45
N GLN A 93 10.69 6.41 6.74
CA GLN A 93 10.51 7.61 7.55
C GLN A 93 11.77 8.47 7.59
N ALA A 94 12.95 7.85 7.71
CA ALA A 94 14.22 8.58 7.67
C ALA A 94 14.43 9.30 6.33
N ILE A 95 14.14 8.64 5.20
CA ILE A 95 14.20 9.28 3.87
C ILE A 95 13.16 10.40 3.78
N TYR A 96 11.93 10.17 4.21
CA TYR A 96 10.85 11.16 4.14
C TYR A 96 11.13 12.40 5.00
N GLN A 97 11.73 12.25 6.19
CA GLN A 97 12.13 13.37 7.04
C GLN A 97 13.22 14.23 6.39
N ARG A 98 14.16 13.59 5.69
CA ARG A 98 15.25 14.28 4.96
C ARG A 98 14.76 14.92 3.67
N GLU A 99 13.91 14.23 2.94
CA GLU A 99 13.38 14.63 1.62
C GLU A 99 11.85 14.48 1.61
N PRO A 100 11.09 15.47 2.13
CA PRO A 100 9.64 15.37 2.24
C PRO A 100 8.88 15.29 0.92
N THR A 101 9.55 15.50 -0.22
CA THR A 101 8.98 15.35 -1.57
C THR A 101 9.31 13.99 -2.19
N ASN A 102 10.13 13.14 -1.55
CA ASN A 102 10.56 11.87 -2.11
C ASN A 102 9.38 10.91 -2.32
N VAL A 103 9.02 10.67 -3.58
CA VAL A 103 7.84 9.89 -3.95
C VAL A 103 7.97 8.44 -3.49
N ALA A 104 9.17 7.84 -3.59
CA ALA A 104 9.39 6.46 -3.18
C ALA A 104 9.16 6.27 -1.68
N ALA A 105 9.60 7.22 -0.85
CA ALA A 105 9.36 7.19 0.59
C ALA A 105 7.88 7.32 0.94
N MET A 106 7.16 8.25 0.31
CA MET A 106 5.71 8.39 0.52
C MET A 106 4.96 7.11 0.14
N ARG A 107 5.28 6.50 -1.01
CA ARG A 107 4.71 5.22 -1.45
C ARG A 107 5.01 4.10 -0.47
N GLY A 108 6.26 4.00 -0.02
CA GLY A 108 6.69 3.01 0.95
C GLY A 108 5.93 3.10 2.27
N ILE A 109 5.77 4.31 2.82
CA ILE A 109 5.00 4.55 4.05
C ILE A 109 3.52 4.27 3.84
N GLY A 110 2.94 4.76 2.74
CA GLY A 110 1.55 4.51 2.37
C GLY A 110 1.24 3.02 2.26
N GLN A 111 2.13 2.25 1.63
CA GLN A 111 1.99 0.80 1.52
C GLN A 111 2.05 0.09 2.88
N SER A 112 2.93 0.54 3.79
CA SER A 112 2.96 -0.01 5.16
C SER A 112 1.64 0.22 5.90
N TRP A 113 0.98 1.38 5.71
CA TRP A 113 -0.34 1.62 6.28
C TRP A 113 -1.42 0.75 5.64
N LEU A 114 -1.40 0.55 4.32
CA LEU A 114 -2.32 -0.37 3.64
C LEU A 114 -2.18 -1.81 4.15
N SER A 115 -0.94 -2.28 4.32
CA SER A 115 -0.67 -3.61 4.88
C SER A 115 -1.24 -3.77 6.29
N ARG A 116 -1.20 -2.73 7.12
CA ARG A 116 -1.79 -2.75 8.48
C ARG A 116 -3.32 -2.73 8.46
N ALA A 117 -3.94 -2.15 7.43
CA ALA A 117 -5.39 -2.16 7.27
C ALA A 117 -5.94 -3.53 6.80
N ALA A 118 -5.12 -4.32 6.11
CA ALA A 118 -5.55 -5.56 5.45
C ALA A 118 -6.23 -6.58 6.39
N PRO A 119 -5.73 -6.87 7.61
CA PRO A 119 -6.38 -7.81 8.51
C PRO A 119 -7.78 -7.36 8.94
N SER A 120 -7.96 -6.07 9.26
CA SER A 120 -9.26 -5.52 9.67
C SER A 120 -10.24 -5.53 8.49
N LEU A 121 -9.77 -5.21 7.28
CA LEU A 121 -10.57 -5.31 6.06
C LEU A 121 -11.00 -6.76 5.76
N ALA A 122 -10.12 -7.73 5.98
CA ALA A 122 -10.45 -9.15 5.81
C ALA A 122 -11.55 -9.58 6.79
N ARG A 123 -11.47 -9.18 8.07
CA ARG A 123 -12.51 -9.47 9.07
C ARG A 123 -13.85 -8.81 8.75
N ILE A 124 -13.83 -7.57 8.25
CA ILE A 124 -15.02 -6.87 7.78
C ILE A 124 -15.67 -7.68 6.64
N ASN A 125 -14.90 -8.04 5.62
CA ASN A 125 -15.40 -8.80 4.46
C ASN A 125 -15.95 -10.18 4.84
N GLN A 126 -15.28 -10.89 5.77
CA GLN A 126 -15.76 -12.18 6.30
C GLN A 126 -17.08 -12.01 7.07
N SER A 127 -17.19 -10.96 7.89
CA SER A 127 -18.42 -10.65 8.63
C SER A 127 -19.59 -10.36 7.68
N TYR A 128 -19.35 -9.65 6.58
CA TYR A 128 -20.35 -9.44 5.53
C TYR A 128 -20.76 -10.76 4.86
N SER A 129 -19.80 -11.62 4.52
CA SER A 129 -20.08 -12.91 3.89
C SER A 129 -20.93 -13.82 4.78
N ASN A 130 -20.69 -13.82 6.09
CA ASN A 130 -21.43 -14.65 7.04
C ASN A 130 -22.85 -14.15 7.30
N ILE A 131 -23.09 -12.84 7.20
CA ILE A 131 -24.43 -12.23 7.31
C ILE A 131 -25.22 -12.39 5.99
N SER A 132 -24.52 -12.51 4.85
CA SER A 132 -25.08 -12.58 3.49
C SER A 132 -25.53 -14.00 3.07
N THR A 133 -26.12 -14.77 3.98
CA THR A 133 -26.81 -16.02 3.60
C THR A 133 -28.22 -15.79 3.04
N ASN A 134 -28.77 -14.55 3.11
CA ASN A 134 -30.12 -14.24 2.63
C ASN A 134 -30.25 -13.00 1.72
N SER A 135 -29.16 -12.36 1.28
CA SER A 135 -29.27 -11.21 0.36
C SER A 135 -27.93 -10.89 -0.29
N ARG A 136 -27.79 -11.24 -1.58
CA ARG A 136 -26.70 -10.75 -2.44
C ARG A 136 -26.87 -9.25 -2.65
N THR A 137 -26.36 -8.44 -1.73
CA THR A 137 -26.11 -7.02 -1.97
C THR A 137 -24.62 -6.80 -1.80
N ALA A 138 -23.93 -6.65 -2.93
CA ALA A 138 -22.62 -6.03 -2.95
C ALA A 138 -22.71 -4.67 -2.23
N PRO A 139 -21.67 -4.22 -1.52
CA PRO A 139 -21.66 -2.86 -0.98
C PRO A 139 -21.87 -1.88 -2.16
N PRO A 140 -22.88 -1.00 -2.12
CA PRO A 140 -23.20 -0.14 -3.24
C PRO A 140 -22.03 0.82 -3.43
N ILE A 141 -21.38 0.65 -4.57
CA ILE A 141 -20.40 1.58 -5.08
C ILE A 141 -21.20 2.57 -5.90
N ALA A 142 -21.16 3.85 -5.49
CA ALA A 142 -21.32 5.07 -6.28
C ALA A 142 -21.89 4.95 -7.71
N SER A 143 -23.02 4.26 -7.83
CA SER A 143 -23.95 4.37 -8.94
C SER A 143 -25.17 5.05 -8.36
N SER A 144 -25.93 5.70 -9.22
CA SER A 144 -27.17 6.44 -8.98
C SER A 144 -28.31 5.62 -8.35
N GLU A 145 -28.01 4.64 -7.49
CA GLU A 145 -28.89 3.84 -6.65
C GLU A 145 -28.87 4.27 -5.17
N ASP A 146 -28.16 5.35 -4.84
CA ASP A 146 -28.11 5.94 -3.49
C ASP A 146 -29.47 6.58 -3.07
N GLU A 147 -30.46 6.65 -3.97
CA GLU A 147 -31.80 7.15 -3.66
C GLU A 147 -32.69 6.15 -2.91
N ASN A 148 -32.30 4.87 -2.78
CA ASN A 148 -33.16 3.83 -2.18
C ASN A 148 -32.53 2.99 -1.06
N LEU A 149 -31.53 3.51 -0.34
CA LEU A 149 -31.22 2.92 0.96
C LEU A 149 -32.37 3.25 1.92
N THR A 150 -33.10 2.22 2.33
CA THR A 150 -34.13 2.38 3.38
C THR A 150 -33.50 2.98 4.62
N VAL A 151 -34.28 3.75 5.39
CA VAL A 151 -33.82 4.33 6.67
C VAL A 151 -33.19 3.27 7.58
N ALA A 152 -33.71 2.03 7.54
CA ALA A 152 -33.17 0.89 8.27
C ALA A 152 -31.77 0.49 7.80
N GLN A 153 -31.51 0.44 6.49
CA GLN A 153 -30.19 0.13 5.93
C GLN A 153 -29.16 1.22 6.23
N LEU A 154 -29.55 2.50 6.13
CA LEU A 154 -28.69 3.62 6.52
C LEU A 154 -28.34 3.55 8.01
N THR A 155 -29.33 3.30 8.86
CA THR A 155 -29.12 3.19 10.32
C THR A 155 -28.18 2.03 10.67
N ASP A 156 -28.34 0.89 9.99
CA ASP A 156 -27.48 -0.26 10.21
C ASP A 156 -26.05 -0.05 9.69
N ALA A 157 -25.89 0.59 8.52
CA ALA A 157 -24.57 0.97 8.00
C ALA A 157 -23.85 1.95 8.94
N GLU A 158 -24.55 2.94 9.48
CA GLU A 158 -24.00 3.87 10.47
C GLU A 158 -23.56 3.16 11.75
N ARG A 159 -24.33 2.17 12.21
CA ARG A 159 -23.95 1.35 13.37
C ARG A 159 -22.66 0.57 13.10
N ARG A 160 -22.52 -0.05 11.92
CA ARG A 160 -21.35 -0.87 11.56
C ARG A 160 -20.05 -0.06 11.52
N VAL A 161 -20.12 1.19 11.05
CA VAL A 161 -18.97 2.10 10.99
C VAL A 161 -18.39 2.44 12.38
N GLY A 162 -19.17 2.22 13.45
CA GLY A 162 -18.71 2.32 14.84
C GLY A 162 -18.05 1.06 15.41
N LEU A 163 -18.05 -0.06 14.69
CA LEU A 163 -17.43 -1.31 15.15
C LEU A 163 -15.91 -1.22 15.12
N ALA A 164 -15.26 -1.96 16.00
CA ALA A 164 -13.81 -1.92 16.21
C ALA A 164 -13.01 -2.09 14.92
N ASP A 165 -13.35 -3.09 14.09
CA ASP A 165 -12.64 -3.34 12.83
C ASP A 165 -12.78 -2.19 11.82
N TYR A 166 -13.94 -1.53 11.77
CA TYR A 166 -14.15 -0.36 10.88
C TYR A 166 -13.36 0.85 11.35
N VAL A 167 -13.35 1.10 12.67
CA VAL A 167 -12.60 2.20 13.27
C VAL A 167 -11.10 2.00 13.02
N GLU A 168 -10.59 0.79 13.24
CA GLU A 168 -9.20 0.42 13.01
C GLU A 168 -8.81 0.54 11.53
N ALA A 169 -9.58 -0.10 10.64
CA ALA A 169 -9.34 -0.03 9.19
C ALA A 169 -9.34 1.41 8.69
N ARG A 170 -10.29 2.23 9.13
CA ARG A 170 -10.39 3.64 8.75
C ARG A 170 -9.17 4.44 9.21
N GLY A 171 -8.68 4.22 10.43
CA GLY A 171 -7.49 4.90 10.94
C GLY A 171 -6.26 4.65 10.06
N TYR A 172 -6.02 3.38 9.70
CA TYR A 172 -4.91 3.02 8.81
C TYR A 172 -5.11 3.51 7.37
N LEU A 173 -6.33 3.39 6.83
CA LEU A 173 -6.65 3.83 5.47
C LEU A 173 -6.59 5.35 5.29
N GLN A 174 -6.93 6.12 6.32
CA GLN A 174 -6.77 7.56 6.28
C GLN A 174 -5.28 7.94 6.19
N ALA A 175 -4.45 7.36 7.06
CA ALA A 175 -3.00 7.57 6.99
C ALA A 175 -2.42 7.14 5.64
N ALA A 176 -2.83 5.97 5.12
CA ALA A 176 -2.41 5.50 3.80
C ALA A 176 -2.77 6.51 2.70
N SER A 177 -4.05 6.92 2.65
CA SER A 177 -4.56 7.82 1.62
C SER A 177 -3.83 9.17 1.63
N GLU A 178 -3.49 9.71 2.81
CA GLU A 178 -2.73 10.95 2.92
C GLU A 178 -1.32 10.84 2.32
N TYR A 179 -0.59 9.76 2.57
CA TYR A 179 0.74 9.56 1.98
C TYR A 179 0.68 9.30 0.47
N TRP A 180 -0.31 8.53 0.00
CA TRP A 180 -0.52 8.30 -1.42
C TRP A 180 -0.92 9.57 -2.17
N GLU A 181 -1.78 10.40 -1.57
CA GLU A 181 -2.18 11.69 -2.14
C GLU A 181 -0.97 12.65 -2.26
N ARG A 182 -0.11 12.71 -1.24
CA ARG A 182 1.16 13.45 -1.33
C ARG A 182 2.08 12.90 -2.42
N ALA A 183 2.15 11.58 -2.56
CA ALA A 183 2.96 10.93 -3.60
C ALA A 183 2.46 11.30 -5.00
N VAL A 184 1.14 11.26 -5.22
CA VAL A 184 0.51 11.68 -6.47
C VAL A 184 0.79 13.15 -6.76
N ALA A 185 0.71 14.03 -5.74
CA ALA A 185 0.99 15.45 -5.91
C ALA A 185 2.46 15.75 -6.25
N ALA A 186 3.41 15.02 -5.68
CA ALA A 186 4.85 15.22 -5.91
C ALA A 186 5.38 14.55 -7.19
N ALA A 187 4.72 13.48 -7.67
CA ALA A 187 5.19 12.67 -8.79
C ALA A 187 5.37 13.40 -10.14
N PRO A 188 4.52 14.38 -10.53
CA PRO A 188 4.72 15.14 -11.76
C PRO A 188 6.05 15.91 -11.79
N ALA A 189 6.42 16.56 -10.68
CA ALA A 189 7.66 17.34 -10.58
C ALA A 189 8.91 16.47 -10.73
N GLN A 190 8.82 15.20 -10.34
CA GLN A 190 9.89 14.21 -10.46
C GLN A 190 9.80 13.35 -11.72
N ARG A 191 8.78 13.55 -12.57
CA ARG A 191 8.51 12.73 -13.77
C ARG A 191 8.37 11.23 -13.49
N VAL A 192 7.81 10.89 -12.32
CA VAL A 192 7.59 9.50 -11.87
C VAL A 192 6.10 9.16 -11.70
N LEU A 193 5.21 10.02 -12.22
CA LEU A 193 3.78 9.73 -12.24
C LEU A 193 3.51 8.50 -13.11
N SER A 194 2.80 7.52 -12.57
CA SER A 194 2.51 6.24 -13.23
C SER A 194 1.08 5.82 -12.94
N GLY A 195 0.52 4.98 -13.82
CA GLY A 195 -0.81 4.41 -13.63
C GLY A 195 -0.89 3.59 -12.35
N ASP A 196 0.14 2.79 -12.03
CA ASP A 196 0.20 2.01 -10.78
C ASP A 196 0.08 2.91 -9.54
N LEU A 197 0.78 4.05 -9.52
CA LEU A 197 0.70 5.00 -8.41
C LEU A 197 -0.74 5.54 -8.23
N LEU A 198 -1.40 5.90 -9.33
CA LEU A 198 -2.76 6.42 -9.33
C LEU A 198 -3.78 5.33 -8.92
N VAL A 199 -3.61 4.11 -9.41
CA VAL A 199 -4.46 2.96 -9.08
C VAL A 199 -4.35 2.62 -7.60
N THR A 200 -3.14 2.47 -7.05
CA THR A 200 -2.98 2.17 -5.61
C THR A 200 -3.56 3.29 -4.73
N ALA A 201 -3.39 4.55 -5.13
CA ALA A 201 -4.04 5.68 -4.44
C ALA A 201 -5.57 5.57 -4.52
N ALA A 202 -6.12 5.24 -5.69
CA ALA A 202 -7.56 5.06 -5.87
C ALA A 202 -8.11 3.92 -5.01
N GLU A 203 -7.43 2.77 -4.96
CA GLU A 203 -7.82 1.61 -4.15
C GLU A 203 -7.82 1.94 -2.65
N ALA A 204 -6.87 2.74 -2.18
CA ALA A 204 -6.85 3.25 -0.81
C ALA A 204 -8.11 4.09 -0.52
N TYR A 205 -8.47 5.00 -1.42
CA TYR A 205 -9.70 5.82 -1.31
C TYR A 205 -10.98 5.00 -1.44
N LEU A 206 -11.06 4.00 -2.32
CA LEU A 206 -12.19 3.07 -2.42
C LEU A 206 -12.39 2.32 -1.11
N SER A 207 -11.31 1.78 -0.55
CA SER A 207 -11.33 1.05 0.72
C SER A 207 -11.75 1.97 1.86
N LEU A 208 -11.21 3.20 1.91
CA LEU A 208 -11.59 4.21 2.89
C LEU A 208 -13.08 4.58 2.80
N GLY A 209 -13.62 4.71 1.59
CA GLY A 209 -15.05 4.92 1.34
C GLY A 209 -15.91 3.80 1.91
N LYS A 210 -15.52 2.53 1.67
CA LYS A 210 -16.26 1.34 2.14
C LYS A 210 -16.34 1.22 3.67
N VAL A 211 -15.35 1.74 4.40
CA VAL A 211 -15.32 1.70 5.87
C VAL A 211 -15.76 3.02 6.53
N SER A 212 -16.20 4.00 5.73
CA SER A 212 -16.65 5.30 6.21
C SER A 212 -18.18 5.39 6.27
N SER A 213 -18.68 6.38 7.02
CA SER A 213 -20.13 6.65 7.09
C SER A 213 -20.68 6.95 5.69
N PRO A 214 -21.85 6.40 5.32
CA PRO A 214 -22.58 6.75 4.10
C PRO A 214 -22.77 8.26 3.89
N ARG A 215 -22.82 9.04 4.98
CA ARG A 215 -22.99 10.50 4.90
C ARG A 215 -21.76 11.24 4.36
N ILE A 216 -20.58 10.62 4.39
CA ILE A 216 -19.31 11.26 4.04
C ILE A 216 -18.48 10.47 3.04
N ASN A 217 -18.87 9.24 2.69
CA ASN A 217 -18.06 8.33 1.89
C ASN A 217 -17.99 8.74 0.41
N GLU A 218 -18.99 9.46 -0.10
CA GLU A 218 -19.10 9.90 -1.48
C GLU A 218 -17.84 10.67 -1.94
N ARG A 219 -17.28 11.53 -1.07
CA ARG A 219 -16.07 12.29 -1.40
C ARG A 219 -14.85 11.39 -1.66
N TYR A 220 -14.76 10.24 -0.97
CA TYR A 220 -13.67 9.30 -1.16
C TYR A 220 -13.85 8.53 -2.46
N PHE A 221 -15.06 8.08 -2.77
CA PHE A 221 -15.35 7.42 -4.05
C PHE A 221 -15.11 8.35 -5.24
N ARG A 222 -15.56 9.61 -5.16
CA ARG A 222 -15.32 10.61 -6.20
C ARG A 222 -13.82 10.82 -6.44
N ARG A 223 -13.02 10.89 -5.37
CA ARG A 223 -11.56 11.01 -5.49
C ARG A 223 -10.94 9.77 -6.14
N ALA A 224 -11.38 8.57 -5.76
CA ALA A 224 -10.90 7.34 -6.37
C ALA A 224 -11.20 7.28 -7.88
N LEU A 225 -12.42 7.65 -8.29
CA LEU A 225 -12.81 7.69 -9.70
C LEU A 225 -11.99 8.70 -10.51
N GLN A 226 -11.71 9.88 -9.95
CA GLN A 226 -10.80 10.84 -10.57
C GLN A 226 -9.39 10.26 -10.80
N LEU A 227 -8.86 9.54 -9.81
CA LEU A 227 -7.54 8.90 -9.91
C LEU A 227 -7.53 7.77 -10.94
N LEU A 228 -8.57 6.93 -10.99
CA LEU A 228 -8.71 5.87 -12.00
C LEU A 228 -8.85 6.44 -13.41
N GLY A 229 -9.64 7.50 -13.59
CA GLY A 229 -9.75 8.20 -14.87
C GLY A 229 -8.40 8.79 -15.32
N ALA A 230 -7.65 9.40 -14.39
CA ALA A 230 -6.30 9.88 -14.67
C ALA A 230 -5.33 8.72 -15.02
N ALA A 231 -5.46 7.56 -14.38
CA ALA A 231 -4.65 6.38 -14.69
C ALA A 231 -4.96 5.85 -16.10
N ALA A 232 -6.24 5.75 -16.47
CA ALA A 232 -6.68 5.31 -17.80
C ALA A 232 -6.25 6.27 -18.92
N ALA A 233 -6.06 7.55 -18.62
CA ALA A 233 -5.55 8.55 -19.57
C ALA A 233 -4.05 8.41 -19.86
N ILE A 234 -3.29 7.64 -19.06
CA ILE A 234 -1.86 7.41 -19.30
C ILE A 234 -1.68 6.45 -20.47
N ARG A 235 -0.98 6.90 -21.51
CA ARG A 235 -0.74 6.12 -22.73
C ARG A 235 -0.05 4.79 -22.39
N GLY A 236 -0.64 3.69 -22.85
CA GLY A 236 -0.10 2.34 -22.68
C GLY A 236 -0.36 1.72 -21.30
N PHE A 237 -1.06 2.41 -20.41
CA PHE A 237 -1.54 1.85 -19.15
C PHE A 237 -2.95 1.27 -19.33
N THR A 238 -3.18 0.09 -18.77
CA THR A 238 -4.48 -0.60 -18.83
C THR A 238 -4.96 -0.89 -17.42
N LEU A 239 -6.17 -0.44 -17.08
CA LEU A 239 -6.82 -0.84 -15.83
C LEU A 239 -7.19 -2.32 -15.87
N SER A 240 -7.27 -2.94 -14.68
CA SER A 240 -7.86 -4.27 -14.58
C SER A 240 -9.35 -4.22 -14.97
N PRO A 241 -9.93 -5.33 -15.47
CA PRO A 241 -11.35 -5.37 -15.84
C PRO A 241 -12.28 -4.90 -14.71
N ASP A 242 -11.96 -5.29 -13.47
CA ASP A 242 -12.72 -4.87 -12.29
C ASP A 242 -12.70 -3.36 -12.14
N LEU A 243 -11.53 -2.72 -12.18
CA LEU A 243 -11.39 -1.26 -12.06
C LEU A 243 -11.94 -0.51 -13.27
N GLN A 244 -11.91 -1.11 -14.47
CA GLN A 244 -12.52 -0.54 -15.65
C GLN A 244 -14.05 -0.44 -15.48
N SER A 245 -14.66 -1.46 -14.87
CA SER A 245 -16.10 -1.47 -14.59
C SER A 245 -16.53 -0.29 -13.70
N TYR A 246 -15.72 0.06 -12.69
CA TYR A 246 -15.92 1.21 -11.81
C TYR A 246 -15.92 2.56 -12.54
N VAL A 247 -15.08 2.70 -13.57
CA VAL A 247 -15.00 3.94 -14.36
C VAL A 247 -16.15 4.03 -15.35
N SER A 248 -16.59 2.90 -15.92
CA SER A 248 -17.69 2.84 -16.88
C SER A 248 -19.10 2.91 -16.26
N SER A 249 -19.22 2.73 -14.95
CA SER A 249 -20.49 2.80 -14.21
C SER A 249 -20.88 4.22 -13.78
N VAL A 250 -20.10 5.22 -14.18
CA VAL A 250 -20.28 6.65 -13.92
C VAL A 250 -20.59 7.35 -15.23
#